data_AF-A0A0L6JIJ4-F1
#
_entry.id   AF-A0A0L6JIJ4-F1
#
_cell.length_a   1.000
_cell.length_b   1.000
_cell.length_c   1.000
_cell.angle_alpha   90.00
_cell.angle_beta   90.00
_cell.angle_gamma   90.00
#
_symmetry.space_group_name_H-M   'P 1'
#
loop_
_entity.id
_entity.type
_entity.pdbx_description
1 polymer ?
#
loop_
_entity_poly.entity_id
_entity_poly.type
_entity_poly.pdbx_seq_one_letter_code
_entity_poly.pdbx_strand_id
1 'polypeptide(L)'
;MLMLVFAMAATFSSFKADKSVVNPEEAITLTWITNHSLKRVTLNDGTNKIECLLNGSTTVNPYSKTVCTLKAIDDQGNVTDTLIINDENGVEEERSDILITVN
;
A
#
# COMPACT_ATOMS: atom_id res chain seq x y z
N MET A 1 30.51 -24.63 -16.97
CA MET A 1 29.75 -23.38 -17.16
C MET A 1 29.20 -22.98 -15.81
N LEU A 2 29.86 -22.04 -15.13
CA LEU A 2 29.41 -21.55 -13.82
C LEU A 2 28.22 -20.62 -14.08
N MET A 3 27.01 -21.07 -13.75
CA MET A 3 25.82 -20.23 -13.83
C MET A 3 25.86 -19.28 -12.63
N LEU A 4 26.30 -18.04 -12.84
CA LEU A 4 26.07 -16.96 -11.88
C LEU A 4 24.56 -16.68 -11.88
N VAL A 5 23.82 -17.32 -10.98
CA VAL A 5 22.45 -16.92 -10.67
C VAL A 5 22.53 -15.61 -9.89
N PHE A 6 22.41 -14.48 -10.59
CA PHE A 6 21.95 -13.25 -9.96
C PHE A 6 20.48 -13.50 -9.61
N ALA A 7 20.21 -13.90 -8.37
CA ALA A 7 18.86 -13.98 -7.86
C ALA A 7 18.30 -12.54 -7.84
N MET A 8 17.49 -12.19 -8.83
CA MET A 8 16.76 -10.92 -8.83
C MET A 8 15.61 -11.08 -7.84
N ALA A 9 15.85 -10.61 -6.62
CA ALA A 9 14.86 -10.60 -5.56
C ALA A 9 13.61 -9.82 -6.00
N ALA A 10 12.48 -10.25 -5.46
CA ALA A 10 11.21 -9.57 -5.56
C ALA A 10 11.36 -8.07 -5.29
N THR A 11 11.03 -7.24 -6.27
CA THR A 11 11.06 -5.78 -6.15
C THR A 11 9.86 -5.16 -6.85
N PHE A 12 9.43 -4.01 -6.35
CA PHE A 12 8.44 -3.17 -7.02
C PHE A 12 9.15 -2.08 -7.81
N SER A 13 8.78 -1.90 -9.08
CA SER A 13 9.15 -0.71 -9.86
C SER A 13 8.31 0.50 -9.44
N SER A 14 7.05 0.26 -9.07
CA SER A 14 6.15 1.31 -8.62
C SER A 14 4.96 0.72 -7.88
N PHE A 15 4.52 1.41 -6.83
CA PHE A 15 3.20 1.24 -6.23
C PHE A 15 2.63 2.63 -5.94
N LYS A 16 1.48 2.96 -6.55
CA LYS A 16 0.93 4.33 -6.55
C LYS A 16 -0.59 4.31 -6.49
N ALA A 17 -1.16 5.38 -5.94
CA ALA A 17 -2.56 5.75 -6.16
C ALA A 17 -2.65 6.89 -7.16
N ASP A 18 -3.79 7.00 -7.84
CA ASP A 18 -4.15 8.18 -8.62
C ASP A 18 -4.39 9.42 -7.75
N LYS A 19 -4.82 9.22 -6.50
CA LYS A 19 -5.04 10.27 -5.48
C LYS A 19 -4.47 9.85 -4.12
N SER A 20 -3.85 10.79 -3.41
CA SER A 20 -3.32 10.58 -2.05
C SER A 20 -4.22 11.11 -0.94
N VAL A 21 -5.29 11.81 -1.30
CA VAL A 21 -6.32 12.35 -0.41
C VAL A 21 -7.69 11.95 -0.98
N VAL A 22 -8.58 11.46 -0.13
CA VAL A 22 -9.87 10.91 -0.54
C VAL A 22 -11.00 11.45 0.33
N ASN A 23 -12.14 11.74 -0.29
CA ASN A 23 -13.38 12.01 0.44
C ASN A 23 -14.06 10.69 0.80
N PRO A 24 -14.92 10.65 1.83
CA PRO A 24 -15.71 9.46 2.12
C PRO A 24 -16.45 8.97 0.88
N GLU A 25 -16.45 7.66 0.65
CA GLU A 25 -17.10 6.98 -0.50
C GLU A 25 -16.47 7.23 -1.87
N GLU A 26 -15.38 8.00 -1.95
CA GLU A 26 -14.67 8.21 -3.21
C GLU A 26 -13.74 7.04 -3.54
N ALA A 27 -13.87 6.53 -4.76
CA ALA A 27 -13.03 5.46 -5.27
C ALA A 27 -11.64 5.99 -5.67
N ILE A 28 -10.60 5.25 -5.31
CA ILE A 28 -9.22 5.49 -5.78
C ILE A 28 -8.72 4.29 -6.57
N THR A 29 -7.81 4.56 -7.51
CA THR A 29 -7.19 3.53 -8.34
C THR A 29 -5.75 3.31 -7.89
N LEU A 30 -5.48 2.13 -7.34
CA LEU A 30 -4.13 1.67 -7.04
C LEU A 30 -3.54 1.01 -8.28
N THR A 31 -2.27 1.30 -8.57
CA THR A 31 -1.53 0.70 -9.68
C THR A 31 -0.15 0.27 -9.21
N TRP A 32 0.27 -0.92 -9.62
CA TRP A 32 1.60 -1.44 -9.31
C TRP A 32 2.26 -2.11 -10.50
N ILE A 33 3.58 -2.00 -10.50
CA ILE A 33 4.48 -2.66 -11.43
C ILE A 33 5.53 -3.37 -10.60
N THR A 34 5.70 -4.65 -10.86
CA THR A 34 6.68 -5.52 -10.25
C THR A 34 7.79 -5.86 -11.23
N ASN A 35 8.94 -6.22 -10.67
CA ASN A 35 10.13 -6.58 -11.41
C ASN A 35 10.48 -8.04 -11.13
N HIS A 36 10.75 -8.77 -12.22
CA HIS A 36 11.29 -10.15 -12.22
C HIS A 36 10.45 -11.17 -11.43
N SER A 37 11.04 -12.35 -11.17
CA SER A 37 10.44 -13.68 -10.94
C SER A 37 9.51 -13.85 -9.73
N LEU A 38 8.47 -13.04 -9.63
CA LEU A 38 7.44 -13.16 -8.62
C LEU A 38 6.53 -14.36 -8.87
N LYS A 39 6.07 -14.98 -7.80
CA LYS A 39 5.07 -16.04 -7.81
C LYS A 39 3.68 -15.56 -7.43
N ARG A 40 3.63 -14.54 -6.56
CA ARG A 40 2.38 -14.06 -5.98
C ARG A 40 2.49 -12.60 -5.58
N VAL A 41 1.41 -11.85 -5.78
CA VAL A 41 1.22 -10.50 -5.25
C VAL A 41 -0.09 -10.48 -4.47
N THR A 42 -0.06 -9.91 -3.28
CA THR A 42 -1.25 -9.67 -2.45
C THR A 42 -1.32 -8.22 -2.05
N LEU A 43 -2.49 -7.61 -2.22
CA LEU A 43 -2.80 -6.28 -1.71
C LEU A 43 -3.62 -6.41 -0.43
N ASN A 44 -3.25 -5.67 0.60
CA ASN A 44 -4.12 -5.34 1.72
C ASN A 44 -4.60 -3.90 1.52
N ASP A 45 -5.90 -3.69 1.34
CA ASP A 45 -6.52 -2.36 1.17
C ASP A 45 -6.87 -1.68 2.51
N GLY A 46 -6.34 -2.22 3.62
CA GLY A 46 -6.64 -1.81 4.99
C GLY A 46 -7.71 -2.67 5.66
N THR A 47 -8.58 -3.31 4.86
CA THR A 47 -9.70 -4.14 5.36
C THR A 47 -9.57 -5.58 4.88
N ASN A 48 -9.31 -5.75 3.59
CA ASN A 48 -9.33 -7.00 2.87
C ASN A 48 -7.95 -7.32 2.33
N LYS A 49 -7.63 -8.61 2.33
CA LYS A 49 -6.48 -9.14 1.62
C LYS A 49 -6.94 -9.73 0.28
N ILE A 50 -6.39 -9.22 -0.80
CA ILE A 50 -6.75 -9.53 -2.19
C ILE A 50 -5.53 -10.18 -2.86
N GLU A 51 -5.74 -11.32 -3.52
CA GLU A 51 -4.74 -11.92 -4.41
C GLU A 51 -4.80 -11.20 -5.76
N CYS A 52 -3.65 -10.78 -6.27
CA CYS A 52 -3.55 -9.87 -7.39
C CYS A 52 -2.71 -10.45 -8.54
N LEU A 53 -2.88 -9.87 -9.73
CA LEU A 53 -1.95 -10.07 -10.83
C LEU A 53 -0.56 -9.49 -10.47
N LEU A 54 0.49 -10.04 -11.08
CA LEU A 54 1.88 -9.61 -10.83
C LEU A 54 2.08 -8.13 -11.12
N ASN A 55 1.54 -7.65 -12.24
CA ASN A 55 1.37 -6.25 -12.56
C ASN A 55 -0.12 -5.98 -12.64
N GLY A 56 -0.57 -4.84 -12.14
CA GLY A 56 -2.00 -4.61 -12.14
C GLY A 56 -2.42 -3.27 -11.60
N SER A 57 -3.74 -3.14 -11.60
CA SER A 57 -4.45 -2.03 -11.01
C SER A 57 -5.73 -2.55 -10.37
N THR A 58 -6.16 -1.91 -9.30
CA THR A 58 -7.46 -2.18 -8.67
C THR A 58 -8.03 -0.91 -8.10
N THR A 59 -9.36 -0.86 -8.08
CA THR A 59 -10.10 0.21 -7.40
C THR A 59 -10.36 -0.20 -5.96
N VAL A 60 -10.17 0.73 -5.03
CA VAL A 60 -10.51 0.56 -3.61
C VAL A 60 -11.30 1.78 -3.13
N ASN A 61 -12.15 1.58 -2.13
CA ASN A 61 -13.04 2.62 -1.58
C ASN A 61 -12.72 2.83 -0.09
N PRO A 62 -11.65 3.58 0.23
CA PRO A 62 -11.32 3.92 1.61
C PRO A 62 -12.34 4.90 2.18
N TYR A 63 -12.77 4.68 3.43
CA TYR A 63 -13.72 5.57 4.13
C TYR A 63 -13.03 6.64 4.98
N SER A 64 -11.77 6.42 5.35
CA SER A 64 -10.92 7.30 6.17
C SER A 64 -9.46 7.02 5.86
N LYS A 65 -8.52 7.67 6.57
CA LYS A 65 -7.08 7.40 6.44
C LYS A 65 -6.79 5.89 6.44
N THR A 66 -6.26 5.41 5.33
CA THR A 66 -6.09 3.97 5.06
C THR A 66 -4.65 3.69 4.65
N VAL A 67 -4.07 2.64 5.24
CA VAL A 67 -2.73 2.15 4.89
C VAL A 67 -2.88 0.93 4.01
N CYS A 68 -2.63 1.13 2.72
CA CYS A 68 -2.59 0.05 1.75
C CYS A 68 -1.20 -0.59 1.76
N THR A 69 -1.14 -1.92 1.77
CA THR A 69 0.11 -2.68 1.80
C THR A 69 0.14 -3.66 0.64
N LEU A 70 1.10 -3.51 -0.26
CA LEU A 70 1.32 -4.44 -1.36
C LEU A 70 2.49 -5.37 -1.01
N LYS A 71 2.25 -6.67 -1.08
CA LYS A 71 3.26 -7.70 -0.79
C LYS A 71 3.48 -8.56 -2.02
N ALA A 72 4.73 -8.70 -2.43
CA ALA A 72 5.17 -9.59 -3.49
C ALA A 72 6.05 -10.70 -2.91
N ILE A 73 5.89 -11.91 -3.43
CA ILE A 73 6.56 -13.12 -2.94
C ILE A 73 7.22 -13.83 -4.12
N ASP A 74 8.47 -14.25 -3.93
CA ASP A 74 9.22 -15.13 -4.82
C ASP A 74 9.79 -16.33 -4.03
N ASP A 75 10.69 -17.09 -4.66
CA ASP A 75 11.37 -18.21 -4.02
C ASP A 75 12.45 -17.82 -3.01
N GLN A 76 12.91 -16.57 -3.04
CA GLN A 76 13.95 -16.06 -2.15
C GLN A 76 13.35 -15.37 -0.90
N GLY A 77 12.10 -14.94 -0.96
CA GLY A 77 11.43 -14.29 0.16
C GLY A 77 10.25 -13.43 -0.27
N ASN A 78 10.07 -12.31 0.45
CA ASN A 78 9.00 -11.37 0.16
C ASN A 78 9.47 -9.93 0.30
N VAL A 79 8.88 -9.06 -0.53
CA VAL A 79 9.03 -7.61 -0.46
C VAL A 79 7.67 -7.00 -0.18
N THR A 80 7.65 -5.94 0.60
CA THR A 80 6.43 -5.22 0.98
C THR A 80 6.63 -3.73 0.72
N ASP A 81 5.62 -3.09 0.14
CA ASP A 81 5.55 -1.64 -0.05
C ASP A 81 4.25 -1.10 0.53
N THR A 82 4.29 0.11 1.07
CA THR A 82 3.15 0.73 1.77
C THR A 82 2.78 2.06 1.13
N LEU A 83 1.48 2.28 1.04
CA LEU A 83 0.91 3.51 0.53
C LEU A 83 -0.12 4.03 1.53
N ILE A 84 0.05 5.27 1.96
CA ILE A 84 -0.87 5.93 2.89
C ILE A 84 -1.79 6.83 2.07
N ILE A 85 -3.09 6.56 2.19
CA ILE A 85 -4.16 7.41 1.66
C ILE A 85 -4.72 8.18 2.84
N ASN A 86 -4.67 9.51 2.75
CA ASN A 86 -5.23 10.38 3.80
C ASN A 86 -6.69 10.70 3.47
N ASP A 87 -7.47 11.01 4.50
CA ASP A 87 -8.72 11.72 4.30
C ASP A 87 -8.47 13.22 4.06
N GLU A 88 -9.48 13.92 3.56
CA GLU A 88 -9.46 15.38 3.38
C GLU A 88 -9.13 16.16 4.67
N ASN A 89 -9.36 15.54 5.84
CA ASN A 89 -9.11 16.10 7.15
C ASN A 89 -7.70 15.81 7.69
N GLY A 90 -6.80 15.29 6.85
CA GLY A 90 -5.47 14.81 7.20
C GLY A 90 -4.44 15.85 7.63
N VAL A 91 -4.82 16.85 8.42
CA VAL A 91 -3.93 17.63 9.28
C VAL A 91 -4.27 17.23 10.72
N GLU A 92 -3.28 16.70 11.44
CA GLU A 92 -3.41 16.23 12.82
C GLU A 92 -4.23 17.21 13.68
N GLU A 93 -5.36 16.73 14.22
CA GLU A 93 -5.95 17.36 15.39
C GLU A 93 -4.96 17.12 16.53
N GLU A 94 -4.00 18.05 16.70
CA GLU A 94 -3.25 18.24 17.95
C GLU A 94 -4.31 18.39 19.04
N ARG A 95 -4.68 17.27 19.67
CA ARG A 95 -5.48 17.27 20.87
C ARG A 95 -4.65 17.97 21.94
N SER A 96 -4.74 19.29 22.01
CA SER A 96 -4.46 20.01 23.24
C SER A 96 -5.53 19.59 24.22
N ASP A 97 -5.33 18.45 24.88
CA ASP A 97 -6.16 18.02 26.00
C ASP A 97 -6.12 19.16 27.02
N ILE A 98 -7.24 19.87 27.11
CA ILE A 98 -7.47 20.99 28.00
C ILE A 98 -7.36 20.43 29.43
N LEU A 99 -6.28 20.73 30.15
CA LEU A 99 -6.23 20.53 31.60
C LEU A 99 -6.88 21.76 32.26
N ILE A 100 -8.19 21.69 32.47
CA ILE A 100 -8.85 22.54 33.46
C ILE A 100 -8.38 22.04 34.83
N THR A 101 -7.40 22.70 35.43
CA THR A 101 -7.22 22.62 36.89
C THR A 101 -7.96 23.80 37.48
N VAL A 102 -9.14 23.52 38.03
CA VAL A 102 -9.81 24.42 38.97
C VAL A 102 -9.04 24.33 40.28
N ASN A 103 -8.47 25.44 40.75
CA ASN A 103 -8.20 25.71 42.16
C ASN A 103 -8.07 27.21 42.39
#